data_AF-A0A2A4GDQ0-F1
#
_entry.id   AF-A0A2A4GDQ0-F1
#
_cell.length_a   1.000
_cell.length_b   1.000
_cell.length_c   1.000
_cell.angle_alpha   90.00
_cell.angle_beta   90.00
_cell.angle_gamma   90.00
#
_symmetry.space_group_name_H-M   'P 1'
#
loop_
_entity.id
_entity.type
_entity.pdbx_description
1 polymer ?
#
loop_
_entity_poly.entity_id
_entity_poly.type
_entity_poly.pdbx_seq_one_letter_code
_entity_poly.pdbx_strand_id
1 'polypeptide(L)'
;MNLRAVYKGICLAGLMWATGCHYFVSKEKRVHEQVVAELLRLNLDSVDQYPLFEACDELAPKTEQKVCFEQTLLAHLSESFSHYEFLVTENVHDTLTVIFKVDSVGTVSLLKLETNARITDEVPEFDGIVEQSLKVLPRIQPAIKKGIPVSAKFSLPLVVNTRQHGSNE
;
A
#
# COMPACT_ATOMS: atom_id res chain seq x y z
N MET A 1 -5.20 67.57 -46.73
CA MET A 1 -5.89 66.52 -47.51
C MET A 1 -6.25 65.36 -46.59
N ASN A 2 -7.48 64.86 -46.72
CA ASN A 2 -8.27 64.24 -45.65
C ASN A 2 -7.91 62.77 -45.30
N LEU A 3 -7.68 62.53 -44.00
CA LEU A 3 -7.32 61.24 -43.37
C LEU A 3 -8.49 60.23 -43.25
N ARG A 4 -9.69 60.55 -43.75
CA ARG A 4 -10.89 59.71 -43.65
C ARG A 4 -11.11 58.77 -44.86
N ALA A 5 -10.37 58.96 -45.95
CA ALA A 5 -10.55 58.17 -47.18
C ALA A 5 -9.68 56.89 -47.24
N VAL A 6 -8.58 56.84 -46.49
CA VAL A 6 -7.68 55.67 -46.47
C VAL A 6 -8.30 54.50 -45.68
N TYR A 7 -9.07 54.79 -44.64
CA TYR A 7 -9.65 53.77 -43.76
C TYR A 7 -10.81 52.98 -44.39
N LYS A 8 -11.48 53.51 -45.42
CA LYS A 8 -12.55 52.80 -46.14
C LYS A 8 -12.04 51.82 -47.21
N GLY A 9 -10.76 51.88 -47.58
CA GLY A 9 -10.15 50.95 -48.56
C GLY A 9 -9.51 49.71 -47.93
N ILE A 10 -9.19 49.74 -46.62
CA ILE A 10 -8.44 48.67 -45.95
C ILE A 10 -9.36 47.60 -45.35
N CYS A 11 -10.63 47.91 -45.08
CA CYS A 11 -11.60 46.93 -44.55
C CYS A 11 -12.07 45.88 -45.57
N LEU A 12 -11.81 46.04 -46.88
CA LEU A 12 -12.18 45.04 -47.89
C LEU A 12 -11.11 43.97 -48.15
N ALA A 13 -9.96 44.05 -47.50
CA ALA A 13 -8.93 43.01 -47.49
C ALA A 13 -8.89 42.23 -46.16
N GLY A 14 -9.99 42.26 -45.40
CA GLY A 14 -10.07 41.70 -44.04
C GLY A 14 -10.63 40.28 -43.90
N LEU A 15 -10.80 39.48 -44.97
CA LEU A 15 -11.55 38.21 -44.85
C LEU A 15 -10.91 36.96 -45.45
N MET A 16 -9.59 36.90 -45.63
CA MET A 16 -8.97 35.68 -46.20
C MET A 16 -7.61 35.26 -45.60
N TRP A 17 -7.34 35.53 -44.33
CA TRP A 17 -6.20 34.92 -43.60
C TRP A 17 -6.51 34.66 -42.12
N ALA A 18 -7.55 33.87 -41.84
CA ALA A 18 -7.86 33.41 -40.47
C ALA A 18 -8.17 31.90 -40.36
N THR A 19 -7.61 31.06 -41.24
CA THR A 19 -7.71 29.59 -41.08
C THR A 19 -6.32 28.97 -41.16
N GLY A 20 -5.52 29.16 -40.12
CA GLY A 20 -4.17 28.60 -40.10
C GLY A 20 -3.45 28.64 -38.77
N CYS A 21 -4.13 28.37 -37.64
CA CYS A 21 -3.42 27.94 -36.43
C CYS A 21 -4.39 27.35 -35.38
N HIS A 22 -4.89 26.13 -35.61
CA HIS A 22 -5.54 25.33 -34.56
C HIS A 22 -5.22 23.83 -34.67
N TYR A 23 -4.02 23.46 -35.13
CA TYR A 23 -3.66 22.05 -35.34
C TYR A 23 -2.44 21.56 -34.53
N PHE A 24 -1.63 22.44 -33.94
CA PHE A 24 -0.42 22.02 -33.21
C PHE A 24 -0.67 21.65 -31.73
N VAL A 25 -1.82 22.04 -31.16
CA VAL A 25 -2.19 21.77 -29.76
C VAL A 25 -2.73 20.33 -29.54
N SER A 26 -2.97 19.57 -30.62
CA SER A 26 -3.59 18.24 -30.54
C SER A 26 -2.59 17.11 -30.26
N LYS A 27 -1.38 17.17 -30.84
CA LYS A 27 -0.44 16.03 -30.77
C LYS A 27 0.19 15.87 -29.38
N GLU A 28 0.56 16.97 -28.74
CA GLU A 28 1.15 16.98 -27.40
C GLU A 28 0.14 16.53 -26.34
N LYS A 29 -1.13 16.98 -26.45
CA LYS A 29 -2.23 16.54 -25.58
C LYS A 29 -2.50 15.03 -25.69
N ARG A 30 -2.54 14.47 -26.91
CA ARG A 30 -2.76 13.03 -27.11
C ARG A 30 -1.64 12.17 -26.55
N VAL A 31 -0.38 12.61 -26.73
CA VAL A 31 0.78 11.90 -26.14
C VAL A 31 0.73 11.94 -24.61
N HIS A 32 0.42 13.10 -24.03
CA HIS A 32 0.33 13.23 -22.58
C HIS A 32 -0.81 12.41 -21.97
N GLU A 33 -1.98 12.40 -22.62
CA GLU A 33 -3.15 11.65 -22.18
C GLU A 33 -2.93 10.13 -22.29
N GLN A 34 -2.24 9.67 -23.34
CA GLN A 34 -1.90 8.26 -23.53
C GLN A 34 -0.84 7.78 -22.51
N VAL A 35 0.19 8.57 -22.23
CA VAL A 35 1.21 8.25 -21.21
C VAL A 35 0.60 8.22 -19.80
N VAL A 36 -0.31 9.15 -19.49
CA VAL A 36 -1.02 9.19 -18.20
C VAL A 36 -1.97 8.01 -18.05
N ALA A 37 -2.71 7.64 -19.10
CA ALA A 37 -3.56 6.46 -19.10
C ALA A 37 -2.76 5.15 -18.91
N GLU A 38 -1.54 5.08 -19.46
CA GLU A 38 -0.66 3.92 -19.28
C GLU A 38 -0.04 3.88 -17.86
N LEU A 39 0.32 5.03 -17.28
CA LEU A 39 0.73 5.18 -15.88
C LEU A 39 -0.38 4.74 -14.90
N LEU A 40 -1.64 5.05 -15.20
CA LEU A 40 -2.82 4.63 -14.43
C LEU A 40 -3.11 3.12 -14.52
N ARG A 41 -2.61 2.43 -15.56
CA ARG A 41 -2.76 0.97 -15.74
C ARG A 41 -1.64 0.17 -15.09
N LEU A 42 -0.55 0.82 -14.66
CA LEU A 42 0.43 0.17 -13.80
C LEU A 42 -0.25 -0.06 -12.45
N ASN A 43 -0.41 -1.32 -12.08
CA ASN A 43 -0.94 -1.71 -10.79
C ASN A 43 0.11 -1.32 -9.72
N LEU A 44 0.06 -0.05 -9.28
CA LEU A 44 1.11 0.60 -8.48
C LEU A 44 1.24 -0.03 -7.08
N ASP A 45 0.23 -0.74 -6.62
CA ASP A 45 0.20 -1.39 -5.32
C ASP A 45 0.69 -2.85 -5.35
N SER A 46 0.76 -3.47 -6.53
CA SER A 46 1.25 -4.85 -6.64
C SER A 46 2.78 -4.91 -6.76
N VAL A 47 3.40 -5.75 -5.94
CA VAL A 47 4.80 -6.17 -6.05
C VAL A 47 4.91 -7.34 -7.03
N ASP A 48 6.06 -7.55 -7.65
CA ASP A 48 6.28 -8.67 -8.57
C ASP A 48 6.66 -9.94 -7.80
N GLN A 49 7.49 -9.79 -6.76
CA GLN A 49 7.82 -10.84 -5.78
C GLN A 49 7.50 -10.33 -4.38
N TYR A 50 6.95 -11.21 -3.55
CA TYR A 50 6.68 -10.90 -2.15
C TYR A 50 7.98 -10.87 -1.34
N PRO A 51 7.99 -10.25 -0.16
CA PRO A 51 9.07 -10.44 0.80
C PRO A 51 9.26 -11.93 1.10
N LEU A 52 10.49 -12.39 1.17
CA LEU A 52 10.82 -13.80 1.35
C LEU A 52 11.59 -14.00 2.64
N PHE A 53 11.10 -14.92 3.47
CA PHE A 53 11.88 -15.47 4.57
C PHE A 53 12.84 -16.55 4.05
N GLU A 54 13.90 -16.84 4.80
CA GLU A 54 14.87 -17.88 4.42
C GLU A 54 14.25 -19.27 4.21
N ALA A 55 13.11 -19.54 4.85
CA ALA A 55 12.37 -20.80 4.72
C ALA A 55 11.52 -20.89 3.43
N CYS A 56 11.35 -19.79 2.69
CA CYS A 56 10.54 -19.75 1.47
C CYS A 56 11.40 -19.99 0.22
N ASP A 57 10.85 -20.73 -0.76
CA ASP A 57 11.51 -20.94 -2.05
C ASP A 57 11.39 -19.69 -2.93
N GLU A 58 12.53 -19.10 -3.30
CA GLU A 58 12.63 -17.93 -4.18
C GLU A 58 12.19 -18.25 -5.62
N LEU A 59 12.35 -19.50 -6.07
CA LEU A 59 12.00 -19.93 -7.42
C LEU A 59 10.50 -20.30 -7.55
N ALA A 60 9.79 -20.37 -6.42
CA ALA A 60 8.37 -20.67 -6.41
C ALA A 60 7.54 -19.58 -7.14
N PRO A 61 6.36 -19.93 -7.70
CA PRO A 61 5.44 -18.95 -8.26
C PRO A 61 5.04 -17.88 -7.23
N LYS A 62 4.81 -16.65 -7.71
CA LYS A 62 4.39 -15.50 -6.87
C LYS A 62 3.26 -15.82 -5.89
N THR A 63 2.28 -16.63 -6.29
CA THR A 63 1.16 -17.05 -5.43
C THR A 63 1.61 -17.90 -4.25
N GLU A 64 2.59 -18.77 -4.48
CA GLU A 64 3.15 -19.66 -3.45
C GLU A 64 4.12 -18.91 -2.55
N GLN A 65 4.91 -17.99 -3.10
CA GLN A 65 5.71 -17.03 -2.32
C GLN A 65 4.83 -16.21 -1.36
N LYS A 66 3.69 -15.70 -1.85
CA LYS A 66 2.71 -14.99 -1.02
C LYS A 66 2.23 -15.86 0.15
N VAL A 67 1.82 -17.10 -0.14
CA VAL A 67 1.32 -18.03 0.87
C VAL A 67 2.41 -18.32 1.90
N CYS A 68 3.64 -18.58 1.47
CA CYS A 68 4.76 -18.84 2.38
C CYS A 68 5.04 -17.63 3.29
N PHE A 69 5.05 -16.42 2.73
CA PHE A 69 5.21 -15.17 3.48
C PHE A 69 4.11 -15.02 4.54
N GLU A 70 2.85 -15.16 4.16
CA GLU A 70 1.70 -15.04 5.07
C GLU A 70 1.73 -16.10 6.18
N GLN A 71 2.02 -17.35 5.83
CA GLN A 71 2.08 -18.46 6.79
C GLN A 71 3.24 -18.33 7.78
N THR A 72 4.44 -17.95 7.30
CA THR A 72 5.61 -17.77 8.16
C THR A 72 5.38 -16.62 9.14
N LEU A 73 4.82 -15.52 8.66
CA LEU A 73 4.47 -14.38 9.50
C LEU A 73 3.41 -14.75 10.55
N LEU A 74 2.34 -15.45 10.14
CA LEU A 74 1.29 -15.88 11.05
C LEU A 74 1.81 -16.86 12.10
N ALA A 75 2.66 -17.81 11.71
CA ALA A 75 3.27 -18.77 12.63
C ALA A 75 4.12 -18.05 13.69
N HIS A 76 4.98 -17.12 13.25
CA HIS A 76 5.84 -16.36 14.17
C HIS A 76 5.04 -15.47 15.12
N LEU A 77 4.02 -14.75 14.62
CA LEU A 77 3.16 -13.94 15.47
C LEU A 77 2.38 -14.80 16.48
N SER A 78 1.86 -15.96 16.04
CA SER A 78 1.14 -16.88 16.92
C SER A 78 2.05 -17.44 18.03
N GLU A 79 3.29 -17.79 17.69
CA GLU A 79 4.29 -18.23 18.66
C GLU A 79 4.63 -17.10 19.64
N SER A 80 4.90 -15.90 19.14
CA SER A 80 5.17 -14.73 19.98
C SER A 80 4.02 -14.46 20.96
N PHE A 81 2.77 -14.46 20.48
CA PHE A 81 1.59 -14.26 21.34
C PHE A 81 1.37 -15.38 22.36
N SER A 82 1.80 -16.62 22.07
CA SER A 82 1.69 -17.74 23.01
C SER A 82 2.51 -17.55 24.30
N HIS A 83 3.50 -16.65 24.28
CA HIS A 83 4.29 -16.29 25.45
C HIS A 83 3.63 -15.25 26.36
N TYR A 84 2.51 -14.66 25.93
CA TYR A 84 1.77 -13.67 26.71
C TYR A 84 0.48 -14.27 27.26
N GLU A 85 0.22 -14.03 28.54
CA GLU A 85 -1.06 -14.35 29.16
C GLU A 85 -1.91 -13.08 29.17
N PHE A 86 -3.05 -13.14 28.48
CA PHE A 86 -4.02 -12.06 28.45
C PHE A 86 -5.08 -12.31 29.52
N LEU A 87 -5.08 -11.52 30.59
CA LEU A 87 -6.13 -11.53 31.61
C LEU A 87 -7.29 -10.66 31.12
N VAL A 88 -8.36 -11.30 30.67
CA VAL A 88 -9.56 -10.61 30.18
C VAL A 88 -10.74 -10.75 31.14
N THR A 89 -11.46 -9.66 31.35
CA THR A 89 -12.71 -9.59 32.11
C THR A 89 -13.94 -10.00 31.32
N GLU A 90 -13.86 -10.02 29.99
CA GLU A 90 -14.87 -10.61 29.11
C GLU A 90 -14.22 -11.41 27.97
N ASN A 91 -14.94 -12.41 27.44
CA ASN A 91 -14.47 -13.12 26.24
C ASN A 91 -14.53 -12.15 25.04
N VAL A 92 -13.38 -11.93 24.41
CA VAL A 92 -13.26 -11.12 23.20
C VAL A 92 -13.11 -12.04 22.00
N HIS A 93 -14.01 -11.89 21.03
CA HIS A 93 -13.94 -12.54 19.72
C HIS A 93 -14.08 -11.45 18.65
N ASP A 94 -12.97 -10.85 18.26
CA ASP A 94 -12.98 -9.81 17.23
C ASP A 94 -11.73 -9.89 16.35
N THR A 95 -11.74 -9.17 15.23
CA THR A 95 -10.63 -9.09 14.27
C THR A 95 -10.02 -7.71 14.33
N LEU A 96 -8.71 -7.66 14.54
CA LEU A 96 -7.92 -6.44 14.40
C LEU A 96 -7.05 -6.52 13.15
N THR A 97 -6.67 -5.37 12.62
CA THR A 97 -5.85 -5.29 11.40
C THR A 97 -4.50 -4.67 11.72
N VAL A 98 -3.44 -5.45 11.50
CA VAL A 98 -2.06 -4.99 11.64
C VAL A 98 -1.60 -4.44 10.30
N ILE A 99 -1.32 -3.14 10.25
CA ILE A 99 -0.75 -2.48 9.07
C ILE A 99 0.72 -2.25 9.35
N PHE A 100 1.58 -2.88 8.55
CA PHE A 100 3.03 -2.80 8.69
C PHE A 100 3.70 -2.61 7.35
N LYS A 101 5.00 -2.30 7.38
CA LYS A 101 5.82 -2.06 6.20
C LYS A 101 7.06 -2.92 6.27
N VAL A 102 7.42 -3.50 5.13
CA VAL A 102 8.76 -4.04 4.89
C VAL A 102 9.48 -3.02 4.01
N ASP A 103 10.62 -2.52 4.47
CA ASP A 103 11.41 -1.57 3.68
C ASP A 103 12.26 -2.27 2.61
N SER A 104 12.97 -1.49 1.78
CA SER A 104 13.83 -2.02 0.71
C SER A 104 15.09 -2.73 1.20
N VAL A 105 15.36 -2.75 2.51
CA VAL A 105 16.47 -3.49 3.12
C VAL A 105 16.01 -4.67 3.98
N GLY A 106 14.69 -4.93 4.03
CA GLY A 106 14.12 -6.04 4.79
C GLY A 106 13.77 -5.71 6.25
N THR A 107 13.79 -4.45 6.66
CA THR A 107 13.36 -4.06 8.01
C THR A 107 11.84 -4.00 8.07
N VAL A 108 11.26 -4.62 9.10
CA VAL A 108 9.82 -4.59 9.37
C VAL A 108 9.51 -3.50 10.39
N SER A 109 8.52 -2.66 10.09
CA SER A 109 8.05 -1.61 10.99
C SER A 109 6.52 -1.58 11.06
N LEU A 110 5.96 -1.55 12.26
CA LEU A 110 4.54 -1.29 12.49
C LEU A 110 4.19 0.12 12.01
N LEU A 111 3.12 0.26 11.22
CA LEU A 111 2.59 1.56 10.79
C LEU A 111 1.37 1.96 11.60
N LYS A 112 0.44 1.02 11.78
CA LYS A 112 -0.82 1.24 12.47
C LYS A 112 -1.41 -0.09 12.93
N LEU A 113 -2.04 -0.08 14.10
CA LEU A 113 -2.97 -1.12 14.49
C LEU A 113 -4.39 -0.56 14.37
N GLU A 114 -5.26 -1.26 13.67
CA GLU A 114 -6.69 -0.95 13.62
C GLU A 114 -7.43 -1.96 14.47
N THR A 115 -7.91 -1.51 15.62
CA THR A 115 -8.62 -2.32 16.61
C THR A 115 -9.89 -1.62 17.06
N ASN A 116 -10.72 -2.33 17.83
CA ASN A 116 -11.92 -1.78 18.44
C ASN A 116 -11.65 -1.37 19.90
N ALA A 117 -12.56 -0.60 20.50
CA ALA A 117 -12.41 -0.18 21.90
C ALA A 117 -12.37 -1.37 22.87
N ARG A 118 -13.13 -2.44 22.60
CA ARG A 118 -13.18 -3.63 23.46
C ARG A 118 -11.83 -4.31 23.64
N ILE A 119 -11.08 -4.52 22.55
CA ILE A 119 -9.74 -5.13 22.62
C ILE A 119 -8.78 -4.19 23.35
N THR A 120 -8.84 -2.89 23.09
CA THR A 120 -7.97 -1.91 23.77
C THR A 120 -8.24 -1.84 25.27
N ASP A 121 -9.51 -1.95 25.69
CA ASP A 121 -9.88 -1.91 27.10
C ASP A 121 -9.52 -3.21 27.82
N GLU A 122 -9.72 -4.37 27.18
CA GLU A 122 -9.45 -5.69 27.74
C GLU A 122 -7.96 -6.09 27.66
N VAL A 123 -7.22 -5.56 26.69
CA VAL A 123 -5.80 -5.88 26.45
C VAL A 123 -5.01 -4.60 26.10
N PRO A 124 -4.75 -3.71 27.08
CA PRO A 124 -4.05 -2.45 26.84
C PRO A 124 -2.63 -2.61 26.30
N GLU A 125 -1.94 -3.71 26.63
CA GLU A 125 -0.57 -3.99 26.20
C GLU A 125 -0.48 -4.53 24.76
N PHE A 126 -1.61 -4.80 24.10
CA PHE A 126 -1.65 -5.51 22.82
C PHE A 126 -0.80 -4.83 21.74
N ASP A 127 -0.89 -3.50 21.62
CA ASP A 127 -0.12 -2.71 20.64
C ASP A 127 1.39 -2.93 20.79
N GLY A 128 1.88 -2.90 22.03
CA GLY A 128 3.30 -3.09 22.34
C GLY A 128 3.77 -4.52 22.05
N ILE A 129 2.91 -5.50 22.32
CA ILE A 129 3.18 -6.91 22.03
C ILE A 129 3.26 -7.14 20.52
N VAL A 130 2.35 -6.57 19.73
CA VAL A 130 2.41 -6.64 18.26
C VAL A 130 3.69 -5.98 17.73
N GLU A 131 4.00 -4.78 18.22
CA GLU A 131 5.21 -4.05 17.80
C GLU A 131 6.47 -4.86 18.10
N GLN A 132 6.56 -5.45 19.30
CA GLN A 132 7.69 -6.28 19.71
C GLN A 132 7.78 -7.56 18.86
N SER A 133 6.64 -8.21 18.59
CA SER A 133 6.57 -9.41 17.77
C SER A 133 7.06 -9.16 16.34
N LEU A 134 6.73 -7.99 15.76
CA LEU A 134 7.23 -7.61 14.43
C LEU A 134 8.74 -7.29 14.44
N LYS A 135 9.30 -6.79 15.54
CA LYS A 135 10.74 -6.49 15.65
C LYS A 135 11.62 -7.73 15.73
N VAL A 136 11.09 -8.84 16.27
CA VAL A 136 11.83 -10.10 16.46
C VAL A 136 11.63 -11.09 15.33
N LEU A 137 11.00 -10.66 14.22
CA LEU A 137 10.84 -11.47 13.02
C LEU A 137 12.20 -11.98 12.51
N PRO A 138 12.25 -13.21 11.97
CA PRO A 138 13.45 -13.69 11.29
C PRO A 138 13.78 -12.80 10.10
N ARG A 139 15.03 -12.87 9.66
CA ARG A 139 15.50 -12.06 8.52
C ARG A 139 14.60 -12.31 7.31
N ILE A 140 14.19 -11.20 6.69
CA ILE A 140 13.30 -11.19 5.55
C ILE A 140 13.91 -10.36 4.43
N GLN A 141 13.83 -10.88 3.20
CA GLN A 141 14.24 -10.16 2.01
C GLN A 141 13.11 -9.20 1.58
N PRO A 142 13.45 -8.02 1.04
CA PRO A 142 12.47 -7.03 0.62
C PRO A 142 11.63 -7.54 -0.55
N ALA A 143 10.46 -6.92 -0.75
CA ALA A 143 9.67 -7.17 -1.95
C ALA A 143 10.40 -6.63 -3.18
N ILE A 144 10.26 -7.33 -4.32
CA ILE A 144 10.85 -6.90 -5.59
C ILE A 144 9.77 -6.38 -6.53
N LYS A 145 10.05 -5.23 -7.16
CA LYS A 145 9.23 -4.67 -8.24
C LYS A 145 10.14 -4.30 -9.39
N LYS A 146 9.91 -4.90 -10.57
CA LYS A 146 10.71 -4.74 -11.78
C LYS A 146 12.21 -4.99 -11.55
N GLY A 147 12.54 -6.00 -10.73
CA GLY A 147 13.92 -6.35 -10.38
C GLY A 147 14.58 -5.43 -9.35
N ILE A 148 13.83 -4.49 -8.76
CA ILE A 148 14.35 -3.54 -7.77
C ILE A 148 13.70 -3.82 -6.41
N PRO A 149 14.49 -3.92 -5.32
CA PRO A 149 13.97 -3.93 -3.95
C PRO A 149 13.17 -2.67 -3.66
N VAL A 150 11.92 -2.85 -3.22
CA VAL A 150 11.02 -1.74 -2.89
C VAL A 150 10.46 -1.89 -1.48
N SER A 151 10.13 -0.75 -0.88
CA SER A 151 9.33 -0.77 0.34
C SER A 151 7.87 -1.08 -0.01
N ALA A 152 7.28 -2.03 0.70
CA ALA A 152 5.91 -2.46 0.52
C ALA A 152 5.14 -2.43 1.84
N LYS A 153 3.86 -2.04 1.77
CA LYS A 153 2.95 -2.04 2.91
C LYS A 153 2.05 -3.26 2.85
N PHE A 154 1.80 -3.87 4.00
CA PHE A 154 0.98 -5.04 4.14
C PHE A 154 -0.06 -4.81 5.22
N SER A 155 -1.20 -5.48 5.06
CA SER A 155 -2.32 -5.47 5.99
C SER A 155 -2.64 -6.92 6.34
N LEU A 156 -2.54 -7.26 7.62
CA LEU A 156 -2.79 -8.60 8.13
C LEU A 156 -3.94 -8.57 9.14
N PRO A 157 -5.10 -9.16 8.83
CA PRO A 157 -6.16 -9.36 9.80
C PRO A 157 -5.77 -10.47 10.79
N LEU A 158 -5.88 -10.19 12.08
CA LEU A 158 -5.66 -11.13 13.17
C LEU A 158 -6.96 -11.29 13.96
N VAL A 159 -7.39 -12.54 14.12
CA VAL A 159 -8.57 -12.86 14.95
C VAL A 159 -8.09 -13.10 16.37
N VAL A 160 -8.57 -12.28 17.29
CA VAL A 160 -8.32 -12.43 18.73
C VAL A 160 -9.46 -13.21 19.35
N ASN A 161 -9.12 -14.33 19.97
CA ASN A 161 -10.05 -15.20 20.68
C ASN A 161 -9.53 -15.42 22.09
N THR A 162 -10.00 -14.60 23.04
CA THR A 162 -9.66 -14.77 24.45
C THR A 162 -10.68 -15.68 25.12
N ARG A 163 -10.20 -16.48 26.08
CA ARG A 163 -11.07 -17.25 26.99
C ARG A 163 -10.84 -16.74 28.39
N GLN A 164 -11.92 -16.44 29.11
CA GLN A 164 -11.84 -16.13 30.52
C GLN A 164 -11.17 -17.28 31.27
N HIS A 165 -10.03 -17.01 31.89
CA HIS A 165 -9.48 -17.92 32.89
C HIS A 165 -10.27 -17.68 34.18
N GLY A 166 -11.30 -18.51 34.40
CA GLY A 166 -12.22 -18.35 35.52
C GLY A 166 -11.51 -18.36 36.86
N SER A 167 -11.74 -17.31 37.64
CA SER A 167 -11.67 -17.29 39.09
C SER A 167 -12.58 -18.39 39.65
N ASN A 168 -11.98 -19.50 40.08
CA ASN A 168 -12.55 -20.44 41.05
C ASN A 168 -11.38 -21.18 41.71
N GLU A 169 -10.76 -20.54 42.70
CA GLU A 169 -10.54 -21.11 44.03
C GLU A 169 -10.35 -20.00 45.06
#